data_AF-A0A087AQI8-F1
#
_entry.id   AF-A0A087AQI8-F1
#
_cell.length_a   1.000
_cell.length_b   1.000
_cell.length_c   1.000
_cell.angle_alpha   90.00
_cell.angle_beta   90.00
_cell.angle_gamma   90.00
#
_symmetry.space_group_name_H-M   'P 1'
#
loop_
_entity.id
_entity.type
_entity.pdbx_description
1 polymer ?
#
loop_
_entity_poly.entity_id
_entity_poly.type
_entity_poly.pdbx_seq_one_letter_code
_entity_poly.pdbx_strand_id
1 'polypeptide(L)' 'MDEKKEICNDMMATSKAVLDAMREDFQQLPPEARAKLLDMLCQSGVETADWWWDVLVGDGDPLYRELEPLS' A
#
# COMPACT_ATOMS: atom_id res chain seq x y z
N MET A 1 21.49 21.17 -1.31
CA MET A 1 21.50 19.72 -1.60
C MET A 1 20.05 19.25 -1.41
N ASP A 2 19.16 19.82 -2.21
CA ASP A 2 17.71 19.85 -1.91
C ASP A 2 16.88 19.16 -3.00
N GLU A 3 17.40 19.03 -4.23
CA GLU A 3 16.73 18.32 -5.33
C GLU A 3 16.56 16.81 -5.07
N LYS A 4 17.46 16.17 -4.30
CA LYS A 4 17.34 14.73 -3.98
C LYS A 4 16.21 14.44 -2.99
N LYS A 5 15.87 15.40 -2.12
CA LYS A 5 14.78 15.26 -1.13
C LYS A 5 13.41 15.41 -1.78
N GLU A 6 13.29 16.30 -2.77
CA GLU A 6 12.05 16.56 -3.49
C GLU A 6 11.60 15.32 -4.28
N ILE A 7 12.53 14.64 -4.95
CA ILE A 7 12.25 13.39 -5.68
C ILE A 7 11.76 12.27 -4.74
N CYS A 8 12.35 12.13 -3.55
CA CYS A 8 11.88 11.14 -2.57
C CYS A 8 10.47 11.47 -2.07
N ASN A 9 10.16 12.76 -1.85
CA ASN A 9 8.85 13.18 -1.38
C ASN A 9 7.76 13.00 -2.45
N ASP A 10 8.07 13.32 -3.71
CA ASP A 10 7.18 13.10 -4.85
C ASP A 10 6.94 11.62 -5.11
N MET A 11 7.96 10.78 -4.94
CA MET A 11 7.85 9.33 -5.06
C MET A 11 7.00 8.73 -3.94
N MET A 12 7.13 9.22 -2.70
CA MET A 12 6.26 8.83 -1.57
C MET A 12 4.81 9.27 -1.78
N ALA A 13 4.58 10.49 -2.26
CA ALA A 13 3.25 11.00 -2.59
C ALA A 13 2.59 10.19 -3.73
N THR A 14 3.38 9.81 -4.74
CA THR A 14 2.92 8.98 -5.85
C THR A 14 2.60 7.56 -5.39
N SER A 15 3.43 6.96 -4.52
CA SER A 15 3.16 5.64 -3.93
C SER A 15 1.90 5.65 -3.07
N LYS A 16 1.66 6.70 -2.29
CA LYS A 16 0.43 6.86 -1.51
C LYS A 16 -0.83 6.92 -2.37
N ALA A 17 -0.83 7.76 -3.40
CA ALA A 17 -1.95 7.89 -4.32
C ALA A 17 -2.29 6.56 -5.03
N VAL A 18 -1.28 5.76 -5.37
CA VAL A 18 -1.49 4.43 -5.97
C VAL A 18 -2.11 3.46 -4.97
N LEU A 19 -1.63 3.43 -3.72
CA LEU A 19 -2.19 2.55 -2.69
C LEU A 19 -3.62 2.95 -2.30
N ASP A 20 -3.90 4.25 -2.22
CA ASP A 20 -5.25 4.77 -1.96
C ASP A 20 -6.21 4.37 -3.10
N ALA A 21 -5.80 4.53 -4.37
CA ALA A 21 -6.59 4.08 -5.50
C ALA A 21 -6.82 2.55 -5.49
N MET A 22 -5.79 1.76 -5.16
CA MET A 22 -5.91 0.31 -5.01
C MET A 22 -6.88 -0.08 -3.89
N ARG A 23 -6.87 0.66 -2.77
CA ARG A 23 -7.82 0.47 -1.67
C ARG A 23 -9.24 0.80 -2.12
N GLU A 24 -9.46 1.93 -2.80
CA GLU A 24 -10.77 2.30 -3.32
C GLU A 24 -11.31 1.22 -4.27
N ASP A 25 -10.49 0.78 -5.23
CA ASP A 25 -10.86 -0.30 -6.16
C ASP A 25 -11.19 -1.60 -5.41
N PHE A 26 -10.39 -1.94 -4.39
CA PHE A 26 -10.64 -3.11 -3.55
C PHE A 26 -11.96 -3.00 -2.77
N GLN A 27 -12.30 -1.81 -2.27
CA GLN A 27 -13.54 -1.57 -1.53
C GLN A 27 -14.79 -1.63 -2.43
N GLN A 28 -14.67 -1.33 -3.72
CA GLN A 28 -15.75 -1.48 -4.70
C GLN A 28 -16.06 -2.95 -5.04
N LEU A 29 -15.16 -3.89 -4.75
CA LEU A 29 -15.37 -5.29 -5.03
C LEU A 29 -16.40 -5.94 -4.08
N PRO A 30 -17.17 -6.94 -4.56
CA PRO A 30 -18.03 -7.74 -3.69
C PRO A 30 -17.24 -8.41 -2.56
N PRO A 31 -17.84 -8.63 -1.38
CA PRO A 31 -17.14 -9.22 -0.23
C PRO A 31 -16.40 -10.54 -0.51
N GLU A 32 -16.99 -11.40 -1.34
CA GLU A 32 -16.39 -12.68 -1.74
C GLU A 32 -15.16 -12.50 -2.64
N ALA A 33 -15.21 -11.53 -3.57
CA ALA A 33 -14.08 -11.19 -4.43
C ALA A 33 -12.94 -10.56 -3.62
N ARG A 34 -13.26 -9.71 -2.63
CA ARG A 34 -12.29 -9.12 -1.70
C ARG A 34 -11.54 -10.18 -0.90
N ALA A 35 -12.27 -11.14 -0.32
CA ALA A 35 -11.67 -12.23 0.44
C ALA A 35 -10.72 -13.08 -0.42
N LYS A 36 -11.15 -13.43 -1.63
CA LYS A 36 -10.35 -14.24 -2.56
C LYS A 36 -9.11 -13.49 -3.07
N LEU A 37 -9.24 -12.19 -3.37
CA LEU A 37 -8.12 -11.36 -3.80
C LEU A 37 -7.09 -11.19 -2.68
N LEU A 38 -7.54 -10.94 -1.45
CA LEU A 38 -6.66 -10.87 -0.29
C LEU A 38 -5.92 -12.19 -0.05
N ASP A 39 -6.61 -13.33 -0.15
CA ASP A 39 -5.99 -14.66 -0.02
C ASP A 39 -4.89 -14.88 -1.08
N MET A 40 -5.14 -14.49 -2.33
CA MET A 40 -4.13 -14.55 -3.40
C MET A 40 -2.93 -13.63 -3.13
N LEU A 41 -3.17 -12.42 -2.60
CA LEU A 41 -2.09 -11.48 -2.26
C LEU A 41 -1.24 -12.01 -1.10
N CYS A 42 -1.86 -12.57 -0.07
CA CYS A 42 -1.16 -13.23 1.04
C CYS A 42 -0.29 -14.41 0.55
N GLN A 43 -0.75 -15.15 -0.46
CA GLN A 43 -0.01 -16.27 -1.04
C GLN A 43 1.08 -15.82 -2.03
N SER A 44 1.01 -14.59 -2.56
CA SER A 44 1.98 -14.08 -3.53
C SER A 44 3.38 -13.89 -2.95
N GLY A 45 3.50 -13.72 -1.63
CA GLY A 45 4.77 -13.51 -0.94
C GLY A 45 5.46 -12.17 -1.24
N VAL A 46 4.81 -11.28 -2.00
CA VAL A 46 5.33 -9.94 -2.31
C VAL A 46 5.44 -9.09 -1.05
N GLU A 47 4.41 -9.14 -0.21
CA GLU A 47 4.34 -8.48 1.09
C GLU A 47 3.68 -9.41 2.12
N THR A 48 3.77 -9.04 3.40
CA THR A 48 3.15 -9.82 4.48
C THR A 48 1.63 -9.73 4.45
N ALA A 49 0.95 -10.76 4.94
CA ALA A 49 -0.51 -10.77 5.06
C ALA A 49 -1.03 -9.58 5.89
N ASP A 50 -0.34 -9.24 6.98
CA ASP A 50 -0.69 -8.09 7.81
C ASP A 50 -0.56 -6.77 7.05
N TRP A 51 0.47 -6.62 6.21
CA TRP A 51 0.65 -5.43 5.39
C TRP A 51 -0.45 -5.26 4.36
N TRP A 52 -0.82 -6.33 3.65
CA TRP A 52 -1.96 -6.29 2.71
C TRP A 52 -3.27 -5.96 3.42
N TRP A 53 -3.43 -6.44 4.66
CA TRP A 53 -4.62 -6.14 5.44
C TRP A 53 -4.70 -4.66 5.84
N ASP A 54 -3.59 -4.10 6.28
CA ASP A 54 -3.46 -2.70 6.64
C ASP A 54 -3.70 -1.77 5.45
N VAL A 55 -3.13 -2.09 4.28
CA VAL A 55 -3.29 -1.30 3.05
C VAL A 55 -4.71 -1.34 2.50
N LEU A 56 -5.34 -2.53 2.44
CA LEU A 56 -6.61 -2.69 1.72
C LEU A 56 -7.85 -2.58 2.61
N VAL A 57 -7.73 -2.78 3.93
CA VAL A 57 -8.87 -2.80 4.87
C VAL A 57 -8.67 -2.04 6.17
N GLY A 58 -7.44 -1.86 6.64
CA GLY A 58 -7.18 -1.06 7.83
C GLY A 58 -7.76 0.36 7.71
N ASP A 59 -8.40 0.86 8.77
CA ASP A 59 -8.87 2.26 8.86
C ASP A 59 -7.69 3.26 9.00
N GLY A 60 -6.50 2.73 9.34
CA GLY A 60 -5.29 3.49 9.53
C GLY A 60 -4.61 3.86 8.21
N ASP A 61 -3.99 5.05 8.22
CA ASP A 61 -2.90 5.38 7.30
C ASP A 61 -1.95 4.17 7.34
N PRO A 62 -1.77 3.43 6.23
CA PRO A 62 -0.97 2.23 6.29
C PRO A 62 0.36 2.61 6.90
N LEU A 63 0.98 1.71 7.67
CA LEU A 63 2.36 1.91 8.06
C LEU A 63 3.15 1.96 6.74
N TYR A 64 3.25 3.15 6.14
CA TYR A 64 4.29 3.56 5.23
C TYR A 64 5.52 3.31 6.08
N ARG A 65 5.99 2.06 6.04
CA ARG A 65 7.25 1.64 6.64
C ARG A 65 8.17 2.70 6.08
N GLU A 66 8.54 3.64 6.95
CA GLU A 66 9.34 4.78 6.60
C GLU A 66 10.44 4.17 5.76
N LEU A 67 10.43 4.46 4.46
CA LEU A 67 11.45 3.93 3.56
C LEU A 67 12.69 4.62 4.09
N GLU A 68 13.36 3.94 5.04
CA GLU A 68 14.47 4.51 5.77
C GLU A 68 15.40 5.04 4.69
N PRO A 69 15.73 6.34 4.72
CA PRO A 69 16.56 6.91 3.67
C PRO A 69 17.82 6.06 3.64
N LEU A 70 18.06 5.40 2.50
CA LEU A 70 19.25 4.60 2.26
C LEU A 70 20.45 5.45 2.68
N SER A 71 21.03 5.09 3.83
CA SER A 71 22.16 5.78 4.46
C SER A 71 23.40 5.63 3.61
#